data_AF-A0A534MLT1-F1
#
_entry.id   AF-A0A534MLT1-F1
#
_cell.length_a   1.000
_cell.length_b   1.000
_cell.length_c   1.000
_cell.angle_alpha   90.00
_cell.angle_beta   90.00
_cell.angle_gamma   90.00
#
_symmetry.space_group_name_H-M   'P 1'
#
loop_
_entity.id
_entity.type
_entity.pdbx_description
1 polymer ?
#
loop_
_entity_poly.entity_id
_entity_poly.type
_entity_poly.pdbx_seq_one_letter_code
_entity_poly.pdbx_strand_id
1 'polypeptide(L)'
;MSLRKVPRPFDLHWGKGVIAEEASVVTPFHEPTIQLLAFEDGSRSLRFCAYHKGSFARMPLIVGEENLEALSKEVKRSPQIRKLLKKLVD
;
A
#
# COMPACT_ATOMS: atom_id res chain seq x y z
N MET A 1 -0.20 -5.33 10.64
CA MET A 1 -1.62 -5.14 10.37
C MET A 1 -1.89 -3.65 10.31
N SER A 2 -2.28 -3.15 9.14
CA SER A 2 -2.73 -1.77 8.98
C SER A 2 -3.95 -1.51 9.86
N LEU A 3 -3.97 -0.37 10.55
CA LEU A 3 -5.12 0.08 11.36
C LEU A 3 -6.27 0.60 10.48
N ARG A 4 -6.04 0.77 9.17
CA ARG A 4 -6.97 1.40 8.25
C ARG A 4 -7.85 0.33 7.59
N LYS A 5 -9.17 0.50 7.71
CA LYS A 5 -10.13 -0.40 7.07
C LYS A 5 -10.09 -0.24 5.55
N VAL A 6 -10.12 -1.37 4.86
CA VAL A 6 -10.36 -1.49 3.42
C VAL A 6 -11.67 -2.25 3.19
N PRO A 7 -12.43 -1.96 2.11
CA PRO A 7 -12.15 -0.93 1.12
C PRO A 7 -12.45 0.49 1.65
N ARG A 8 -11.74 1.49 1.12
CA ARG A 8 -12.01 2.91 1.40
C ARG A 8 -11.76 3.77 0.16
N PRO A 9 -12.48 4.89 0.00
CA PRO A 9 -12.36 5.70 -1.20
C PRO A 9 -10.99 6.38 -1.31
N PHE A 10 -10.57 6.65 -2.54
CA PHE A 10 -9.54 7.62 -2.87
C PHE A 10 -10.04 8.53 -4.00
N ASP A 11 -9.48 9.73 -4.07
CA ASP A 11 -9.73 10.69 -5.13
C ASP A 11 -8.39 11.29 -5.57
N LEU A 12 -8.05 11.11 -6.85
CA LEU A 12 -6.86 11.66 -7.48
C LEU A 12 -7.32 12.52 -8.67
N HIS A 13 -6.52 13.51 -9.04
CA HIS A 13 -6.91 14.44 -10.11
C HIS A 13 -7.11 13.78 -11.49
N TRP A 14 -6.67 12.52 -11.66
CA TRP A 14 -6.81 11.75 -12.89
C TRP A 14 -7.74 10.52 -12.74
N GLY A 15 -8.39 10.35 -11.60
CA GLY A 15 -9.31 9.23 -11.40
C GLY A 15 -9.60 8.95 -9.92
N LYS A 16 -10.73 8.28 -9.70
CA LYS A 16 -11.22 7.92 -8.36
C LYS A 16 -11.56 6.43 -8.29
N GLY A 17 -11.74 5.95 -7.07
CA GLY A 17 -12.08 4.55 -6.82
C GLY A 17 -11.87 4.15 -5.37
N VAL A 18 -11.47 2.90 -5.15
CA VAL A 18 -11.26 2.36 -3.81
C VAL A 18 -9.87 1.76 -3.63
N ILE A 19 -9.34 1.92 -2.43
CA ILE A 19 -8.19 1.17 -1.94
C ILE A 19 -8.71 -0.21 -1.55
N ALA A 20 -8.49 -1.20 -2.40
CA ALA A 20 -9.07 -2.54 -2.28
C ALA A 20 -8.28 -3.43 -1.31
N GLU A 21 -6.96 -3.32 -1.33
CA GLU A 21 -6.05 -4.02 -0.43
C GLU A 21 -4.97 -3.05 0.06
N GLU A 22 -4.38 -3.35 1.21
CA GLU A 22 -3.32 -2.56 1.80
C GLU A 22 -2.39 -3.43 2.64
N ALA A 23 -1.08 -3.27 2.44
CA ALA A 23 -0.03 -3.92 3.21
C ALA A 23 0.86 -2.85 3.85
N SER A 24 0.99 -2.88 5.18
CA SER A 24 1.69 -1.83 5.93
C SER A 24 2.50 -2.39 7.09
N VAL A 25 3.68 -1.82 7.32
CA VAL A 25 4.51 -2.10 8.50
C VAL A 25 4.73 -0.80 9.27
N VAL A 26 4.59 -0.84 10.59
CA VAL A 26 4.86 0.31 11.46
C VAL A 26 6.34 0.29 11.84
N THR A 27 7.03 1.40 11.62
CA THR A 27 8.42 1.62 12.06
C THR A 27 8.46 2.78 13.07
N PRO A 28 9.61 3.05 13.73
CA PRO A 28 9.73 4.19 14.64
C PRO A 28 9.48 5.56 13.98
N PHE A 29 9.69 5.69 12.67
CA PHE A 29 9.65 6.99 11.97
C PHE A 29 8.41 7.17 11.11
N HIS A 30 7.99 6.11 10.40
CA HIS A 30 6.86 6.14 9.47
C HIS A 30 6.28 4.74 9.27
N GLU A 31 5.21 4.66 8.50
CA GLU A 31 4.51 3.42 8.20
C GLU A 31 4.55 3.19 6.68
N PRO A 32 5.62 2.52 6.17
CA PRO A 32 5.67 2.06 4.80
C PRO A 32 4.43 1.26 4.41
N THR A 33 3.81 1.64 3.30
CA THR A 33 2.52 1.11 2.86
C THR A 33 2.48 0.89 1.35
N ILE A 34 1.99 -0.28 0.94
CA ILE A 34 1.62 -0.59 -0.45
C ILE A 34 0.10 -0.73 -0.51
N GLN A 35 -0.53 -0.01 -1.44
CA GLN A 35 -1.97 -0.03 -1.65
C GLN A 35 -2.32 -0.52 -3.04
N LEU A 36 -3.38 -1.30 -3.14
CA LEU A 36 -4.03 -1.59 -4.42
C LEU A 36 -5.15 -0.58 -4.66
N LEU A 37 -4.96 0.28 -5.66
CA LEU A 37 -5.99 1.18 -6.16
C LEU A 37 -6.81 0.44 -7.22
N ALA A 38 -8.10 0.29 -6.98
CA ALA A 38 -9.08 -0.17 -7.97
C ALA A 38 -9.90 1.04 -8.41
N PHE A 39 -9.73 1.45 -9.66
CA PHE A 39 -10.42 2.58 -10.26
C PHE A 39 -11.82 2.18 -10.73
N GLU A 40 -12.73 3.15 -10.82
CA GLU A 40 -14.10 2.92 -11.30
C GLU A 40 -14.16 2.44 -12.76
N ASP A 41 -13.17 2.80 -13.58
CA ASP A 41 -13.03 2.34 -14.96
C ASP A 41 -12.54 0.88 -15.09
N GLY A 42 -12.34 0.20 -13.96
CA GLY A 42 -11.86 -1.18 -13.88
C GLY A 42 -10.33 -1.33 -13.91
N SER A 43 -9.59 -0.25 -14.16
CA SER A 43 -8.13 -0.26 -14.10
C SER A 43 -7.62 -0.43 -12.67
N ARG A 44 -6.37 -0.89 -12.54
CA ARG A 44 -5.73 -1.18 -11.25
C ARG A 44 -4.32 -0.62 -11.20
N SER A 45 -3.92 -0.10 -10.05
CA SER A 45 -2.56 0.40 -9.84
C SER A 45 -2.05 0.07 -8.44
N LEU A 46 -0.74 -0.12 -8.31
CA LEU A 46 -0.09 -0.16 -7.00
C LEU A 46 0.40 1.23 -6.62
N ARG A 47 0.03 1.69 -5.43
CA ARG A 47 0.55 2.92 -4.84
C ARG A 47 1.53 2.58 -3.72
N PHE A 48 2.76 3.06 -3.87
CA PHE A 48 3.81 3.02 -2.86
C PHE A 48 3.80 4.32 -2.08
N CYS A 49 3.52 4.28 -0.78
CA CYS A 49 3.33 5.49 0.03
C CYS A 49 3.66 5.26 1.50
N ALA A 50 3.91 6.35 2.23
CA ALA A 50 4.16 6.28 3.66
C ALA A 50 3.07 7.01 4.45
N TYR A 51 2.79 6.52 5.64
CA TYR A 51 2.00 7.23 6.64
C TYR A 51 2.91 7.69 7.79
N HIS A 52 2.56 8.81 8.42
CA HIS A 52 3.21 9.27 9.65
C HIS A 52 2.11 9.64 10.65
N LYS A 53 2.14 9.02 11.83
CA LYS A 53 1.13 9.21 12.89
C LYS A 53 -0.31 9.06 12.35
N GLY A 54 -0.54 8.05 11.50
CA GLY A 54 -1.85 7.75 10.91
C GLY A 54 -2.28 8.65 9.74
N SER A 55 -1.51 9.70 9.41
CA SER A 55 -1.79 10.59 8.28
C SER A 55 -0.96 10.22 7.05
N PHE A 56 -1.54 10.35 5.85
CA PHE A 56 -0.81 10.14 4.60
C PHE A 56 0.31 11.18 4.49
N ALA A 57 1.56 10.71 4.43
CA ALA A 57 2.71 11.59 4.38
C ALA A 57 3.09 11.90 2.93
N ARG A 58 3.35 13.17 2.63
CA ARG A 58 3.94 13.60 1.34
C ARG A 58 5.44 13.34 1.35
N MET A 59 5.82 12.08 1.46
CA MET A 59 7.20 11.62 1.50
C MET A 59 7.34 10.33 0.70
N PRO A 60 8.55 10.02 0.18
CA PRO A 60 8.77 8.77 -0.51
C PRO A 60 8.48 7.58 0.40
N LEU A 61 8.11 6.46 -0.22
CA LEU A 61 8.18 5.17 0.47
C LEU A 61 9.66 4.80 0.64
N ILE A 62 10.13 4.76 1.88
CA ILE A 62 11.46 4.24 2.23
C ILE A 62 11.25 3.02 3.14
N VAL A 63 11.90 1.90 2.83
CA VAL A 63 11.85 0.69 3.65
C VAL A 63 13.28 0.30 4.00
N GLY A 64 13.61 0.31 5.29
CA GLY A 64 14.88 -0.26 5.77
C GLY A 64 14.91 -1.77 5.59
N GLU A 65 16.09 -2.33 5.33
CA GLU A 65 16.27 -3.77 5.09
C GLU A 65 15.70 -4.63 6.23
N GLU A 66 15.88 -4.18 7.47
CA GLU A 66 15.38 -4.82 8.68
C GLU A 66 13.84 -4.94 8.72
N ASN A 67 13.13 -4.14 7.93
CA ASN A 67 11.68 -4.14 7.86
C ASN A 67 11.13 -4.89 6.63
N LEU A 68 11.98 -5.35 5.71
CA LEU A 68 11.55 -6.01 4.47
C LEU A 68 10.77 -7.30 4.74
N GLU A 69 11.23 -8.12 5.68
CA GLU A 69 10.52 -9.37 6.02
C GLU A 69 9.12 -9.10 6.58
N ALA A 70 8.99 -8.08 7.43
CA ALA A 70 7.71 -7.70 8.01
C ALA A 70 6.75 -7.18 6.93
N LEU A 71 7.23 -6.33 6.02
CA LEU A 71 6.42 -5.87 4.89
C LEU A 71 6.05 -7.02 3.95
N SER A 72 6.97 -7.95 3.70
CA SER A 72 6.73 -9.16 2.90
C SER A 72 5.62 -10.03 3.50
N LYS A 73 5.57 -10.18 4.83
CA LYS A 73 4.49 -10.90 5.52
C LYS A 73 3.14 -10.24 5.30
N GLU A 74 3.06 -8.91 5.34
CA GLU A 74 1.82 -8.17 5.09
C GLU A 74 1.41 -8.21 3.61
N VAL A 75 2.37 -8.16 2.68
CA VAL A 75 2.13 -8.38 1.24
C VAL A 75 1.57 -9.78 1.00
N LYS A 76 2.10 -10.82 1.66
CA LYS A 76 1.59 -12.20 1.52
C LYS A 76 0.15 -12.37 1.99
N ARG A 77 -0.32 -11.52 2.91
CA ARG A 77 -1.72 -11.46 3.36
C ARG A 77 -2.64 -10.69 2.41
N SER A 78 -2.07 -9.99 1.43
CA SER A 78 -2.77 -9.18 0.43
C SER A 78 -2.63 -9.83 -0.96
N PRO A 79 -3.49 -10.81 -1.31
CA PRO A 79 -3.25 -11.69 -2.45
C PRO A 79 -3.20 -10.95 -3.80
N GLN A 80 -3.99 -9.90 -4.01
CA GLN A 80 -3.95 -9.13 -5.25
C GLN A 80 -2.69 -8.26 -5.33
N ILE A 81 -2.28 -7.62 -4.23
CA ILE A 81 -1.00 -6.89 -4.16
C ILE A 81 0.15 -7.85 -4.46
N ARG A 82 0.20 -9.01 -3.80
CA ARG A 82 1.25 -10.01 -4.03
C ARG A 82 1.32 -10.44 -5.49
N LYS A 83 0.17 -10.71 -6.13
CA LYS A 83 0.11 -11.10 -7.54
C LYS A 83 0.71 -10.02 -8.46
N LEU A 84 0.45 -8.75 -8.20
CA LEU A 84 0.96 -7.64 -9.00
C LEU A 84 2.45 -7.39 -8.75
N LEU A 85 2.89 -7.41 -7.49
CA LEU A 85 4.31 -7.28 -7.15
C LEU A 85 5.13 -8.43 -7.75
N LYS A 86 4.58 -9.65 -7.80
CA LYS A 86 5.25 -10.77 -8.47
C LYS A 86 5.61 -10.44 -9.92
N LYS A 87 4.73 -9.75 -10.66
CA LYS A 87 5.01 -9.34 -12.04
C LYS A 87 6.10 -8.28 -12.18
N LEU A 88 6.44 -7.59 -11.10
CA LEU A 88 7.43 -6.51 -11.10
C LEU A 88 8.84 -7.05 -10.84
N VAL A 89 8.97 -8.11 -10.05
CA VAL A 89 10.27 -8.58 -9.54
C VAL A 89 10.63 -10.01 -9.95
N ASP A 90 9.66 -10.79 -10.45
CA ASP A 90 9.86 -12.13 -11.02
C ASP A 90 9.57 -12.11 -12.53
#